data_AF-A0A7Y5LP57-F1
#
_entry.id   AF-A0A7Y5LP57-F1
#
_cell.length_a   1.000
_cell.length_b   1.000
_cell.length_c   1.000
_cell.angle_alpha   90.00
_cell.angle_beta   90.00
_cell.angle_gamma   90.00
#
_symmetry.space_group_name_H-M   'P 1'
#
loop_
_entity.id
_entity.type
_entity.pdbx_description
1 polymer ?
#
loop_
_entity_poly.entity_id
_entity_poly.type
_entity_poly.pdbx_seq_one_letter_code
_entity_poly.pdbx_strand_id
1 'polypeptide(L)'
;MTAKTNQTTPWVLLTLLAAMACDSGRSSAGGGLGVPDGGDPHTDGHVGDRFAGGVPYYDAYFVGLDAGGTDLSASADALVIDDAVPETAEDHQDVDVAAPEDAALSGSDVSVSVPDGFTPSDAVFPVDAEAGAVDAELDVPVVQPPSTGGSGGSSGVSDGYCGLRPYRVFAPAKDGPIPVVIATHGLGDTYLNFANTMNVIGWPNAAAAIGALLVVPAHQNPVRPSFVYLKPDNSLDWPNTKAELDSVLDCVLSTIGQKWDIRLDQVLWMGFSEGASFADLAGWGLNGKIKGIAPYAGGVGGKTFPIPNPVRVYYVCGTTDYGFQPISAAFQQWVTAGHPSQNVWVSGVGHTFSQLSSQGPPPSAVLQWLAAD
;
A
#
# COMPACT_ATOMS: atom_id res chain seq x y z
N MET A 1 -25.95 -34.00 -27.74
CA MET A 1 -24.76 -34.61 -27.09
C MET A 1 -23.76 -33.48 -26.85
N THR A 2 -23.47 -33.28 -25.58
CA THR A 2 -22.30 -32.66 -24.91
C THR A 2 -21.02 -32.64 -25.77
N ALA A 3 -20.11 -31.66 -25.73
CA ALA A 3 -19.43 -31.01 -24.59
C ALA A 3 -18.73 -29.71 -25.10
N LYS A 4 -18.80 -28.56 -24.40
CA LYS A 4 -17.90 -28.07 -23.33
C LYS A 4 -16.40 -27.89 -23.72
N THR A 5 -15.99 -26.60 -23.76
CA THR A 5 -14.81 -25.97 -23.10
C THR A 5 -13.40 -26.44 -23.48
N ASN A 6 -12.30 -25.73 -23.29
CA ASN A 6 -11.90 -24.34 -23.02
C ASN A 6 -10.37 -24.35 -23.24
N GLN A 7 -9.82 -23.15 -23.46
CA GLN A 7 -8.51 -22.67 -22.98
C GLN A 7 -7.25 -23.51 -23.16
N THR A 8 -6.24 -22.90 -23.79
CA THR A 8 -4.86 -23.01 -23.31
C THR A 8 -4.13 -21.66 -23.36
N THR A 9 -3.52 -21.31 -22.24
CA THR A 9 -2.21 -20.65 -22.08
C THR A 9 -1.55 -21.38 -20.88
N PRO A 10 -0.22 -21.44 -20.71
CA PRO A 10 0.69 -20.29 -20.81
C PRO A 10 2.04 -20.55 -21.52
N TRP A 11 2.71 -19.44 -21.86
CA TRP A 11 4.12 -19.36 -22.26
C TRP A 11 4.97 -18.88 -21.06
N VAL A 12 6.18 -19.42 -20.93
CA VAL A 12 7.20 -19.06 -19.93
C VAL A 12 8.20 -18.07 -20.55
N LEU A 13 8.55 -17.01 -19.82
CA LEU A 13 9.53 -15.98 -20.23
C LEU A 13 10.81 -16.07 -19.38
N LEU A 14 11.96 -16.03 -20.07
CA LEU A 14 13.32 -16.00 -19.53
C LEU A 14 13.70 -14.56 -19.12
N THR A 15 14.34 -14.35 -17.97
CA THR A 15 14.90 -13.03 -17.59
C THR A 15 16.37 -13.16 -17.18
N LEU A 16 17.19 -12.28 -17.77
CA LEU A 16 18.64 -12.20 -17.62
C LEU A 16 19.04 -11.61 -16.26
N LEU A 17 19.96 -12.28 -15.56
CA LEU A 17 20.70 -11.77 -14.40
C LEU A 17 21.81 -10.81 -14.85
N ALA A 18 21.97 -9.69 -14.15
CA ALA A 18 23.25 -8.98 -14.07
C ALA A 18 23.57 -8.70 -12.60
N ALA A 19 24.49 -9.49 -12.04
CA ALA A 19 25.12 -9.27 -10.75
C ALA A 19 26.61 -9.63 -10.86
N MET A 20 27.44 -8.92 -10.06
CA MET A 20 28.91 -9.02 -9.87
C MET A 20 29.77 -8.19 -10.85
N ALA A 21 30.95 -7.66 -10.52
CA ALA A 21 31.66 -7.22 -9.31
C ALA A 21 33.07 -6.79 -9.80
N CYS A 22 33.68 -5.73 -9.24
CA CYS A 22 35.13 -5.35 -9.20
C CYS A 22 35.18 -3.81 -9.02
N ASP A 23 36.08 -3.15 -8.28
CA ASP A 23 37.45 -3.47 -7.92
C ASP A 23 37.86 -2.70 -6.64
N SER A 24 38.81 -3.29 -5.93
CA SER A 24 39.56 -2.82 -4.77
C SER A 24 40.62 -1.77 -5.13
N GLY A 25 40.65 -0.64 -4.43
CA GLY A 25 41.71 0.37 -4.54
C GLY A 25 42.02 1.04 -3.19
N ARG A 26 43.29 0.97 -2.79
CA ARG A 26 43.87 1.28 -1.46
C ARG A 26 44.32 2.75 -1.29
N SER A 27 44.43 3.14 -0.01
CA SER A 27 45.38 4.12 0.60
C SER A 27 45.00 5.62 0.50
N SER A 28 45.27 6.52 1.46
CA SER A 28 46.21 6.52 2.60
C SER A 28 45.87 7.64 3.63
N ALA A 29 46.24 7.38 4.89
CA ALA A 29 46.90 8.26 5.89
C ALA A 29 46.34 9.63 6.34
N GLY A 30 46.40 9.84 7.66
CA GLY A 30 46.63 11.13 8.33
C GLY A 30 45.64 11.41 9.47
N GLY A 31 45.95 11.09 10.73
CA GLY A 31 46.38 12.07 11.75
C GLY A 31 45.15 12.62 12.51
N GLY A 32 45.09 12.86 13.81
CA GLY A 32 46.03 12.85 14.91
C GLY A 32 45.22 13.10 16.19
N LEU A 33 45.87 12.83 17.32
CA LEU A 33 45.34 12.88 18.69
C LEU A 33 44.88 14.29 19.11
N GLY A 34 43.86 14.36 19.97
CA GLY A 34 43.51 15.58 20.70
C GLY A 34 42.25 15.47 21.56
N VAL A 35 42.41 14.99 22.80
CA VAL A 35 41.48 15.19 23.93
C VAL A 35 42.10 16.27 24.83
N PRO A 36 41.33 17.29 25.27
CA PRO A 36 40.91 17.38 26.69
C PRO A 36 39.44 17.84 26.81
N ASP A 37 38.62 17.20 27.63
CA ASP A 37 38.44 17.39 29.09
C ASP A 37 37.46 18.53 29.44
N GLY A 38 36.48 18.15 30.27
CA GLY A 38 35.78 18.93 31.29
C GLY A 38 35.17 20.29 30.97
N GLY A 39 33.84 20.38 31.02
CA GLY A 39 33.16 21.65 31.29
C GLY A 39 31.66 21.66 31.07
N ASP A 40 30.90 21.15 32.04
CA ASP A 40 29.50 21.54 32.28
C ASP A 40 29.53 22.74 33.26
N PRO A 41 28.79 23.84 32.98
CA PRO A 41 27.57 24.03 33.76
C PRO A 41 26.43 24.74 33.00
N HIS A 42 25.22 24.22 33.21
CA HIS A 42 23.94 24.93 33.35
C HIS A 42 23.90 26.44 33.04
N THR A 43 23.15 26.81 31.99
CA THR A 43 22.36 28.06 31.97
C THR A 43 21.05 27.85 31.22
N ASP A 44 19.95 28.15 31.91
CA ASP A 44 18.62 28.36 31.36
C ASP A 44 18.63 29.48 30.31
N GLY A 45 17.96 29.23 29.18
CA GLY A 45 17.78 30.24 28.13
C GLY A 45 16.60 29.88 27.23
N HIS A 46 15.46 30.53 27.45
CA HIS A 46 14.40 30.66 26.46
C HIS A 46 14.95 31.34 25.20
N VAL A 47 14.83 30.69 24.04
CA VAL A 47 15.03 31.33 22.74
C VAL A 47 13.91 30.89 21.81
N GLY A 48 13.10 31.87 21.40
CA GLY A 48 12.21 31.77 20.25
C GLY A 48 12.95 32.04 18.93
N ASP A 49 12.31 31.56 17.88
CA ASP A 49 12.46 31.88 16.46
C ASP A 49 13.78 31.62 15.71
N ARG A 50 13.54 31.18 14.46
CA ARG A 50 14.39 31.20 13.25
C ARG A 50 15.23 29.96 12.96
N PHE A 51 14.64 29.07 12.16
CA PHE A 51 15.38 28.38 11.10
C PHE A 51 14.85 28.84 9.73
N ALA A 52 15.39 29.96 9.26
CA ALA A 52 15.56 30.20 7.84
C ALA A 52 16.92 29.60 7.48
N GLY A 53 16.91 28.35 7.04
CA GLY A 53 18.09 27.63 6.57
C GLY A 53 17.69 26.84 5.32
N GLY A 54 17.68 27.53 4.18
CA GLY A 54 17.48 26.89 2.88
C GLY A 54 18.61 25.90 2.63
N VAL A 55 18.28 24.61 2.67
CA VAL A 55 19.13 23.54 2.17
C VAL A 55 18.84 23.41 0.68
N PRO A 56 19.84 23.35 -0.21
CA PRO A 56 19.60 23.20 -1.64
C PRO A 56 18.84 21.91 -1.94
N TYR A 57 17.70 22.05 -2.60
CA TYR A 57 16.90 20.97 -3.16
C TYR A 57 17.74 20.27 -4.23
N TYR A 58 18.07 18.99 -4.01
CA TYR A 58 18.60 18.13 -5.06
C TYR A 58 17.42 17.37 -5.65
N ASP A 59 17.07 17.69 -6.90
CA ASP A 59 16.15 16.88 -7.70
C ASP A 59 16.77 15.50 -7.93
N ALA A 60 16.22 14.50 -7.26
CA ALA A 60 16.52 13.10 -7.50
C ALA A 60 15.49 12.52 -8.47
N TYR A 61 15.94 12.21 -9.68
CA TYR A 61 15.17 11.52 -10.71
C TYR A 61 14.67 10.15 -10.21
N PHE A 62 13.41 10.08 -9.82
CA PHE A 62 12.56 9.02 -10.36
C PHE A 62 12.06 9.52 -11.72
N VAL A 63 11.93 8.64 -12.72
CA VAL A 63 11.26 9.02 -13.97
C VAL A 63 9.79 9.27 -13.64
N GLY A 64 9.50 10.50 -13.27
CA GLY A 64 8.18 11.12 -13.13
C GLY A 64 8.32 12.51 -13.71
N LEU A 65 7.98 12.65 -14.99
CA LEU A 65 7.89 13.94 -15.67
C LEU A 65 6.73 14.74 -15.07
N ASP A 66 6.97 16.04 -14.87
CA ASP A 66 6.05 17.07 -14.42
C ASP A 66 4.57 16.86 -14.81
N ALA A 67 3.70 16.84 -13.81
CA ALA A 67 2.31 17.27 -13.99
C ALA A 67 2.22 18.70 -13.43
N GLY A 68 2.15 19.68 -14.34
CA GLY A 68 2.07 21.09 -14.02
C GLY A 68 0.90 21.40 -13.07
N GLY A 69 1.24 21.95 -11.90
CA GLY A 69 0.27 22.56 -10.99
C GLY A 69 -0.01 23.99 -11.42
N THR A 70 -1.23 24.25 -11.89
CA THR A 70 -1.77 25.61 -11.93
C THR A 70 -2.25 26.02 -10.54
N ASP A 71 -1.69 27.12 -10.06
CA ASP A 71 -2.08 27.90 -8.90
C ASP A 71 -3.57 28.30 -8.98
N LEU A 72 -4.35 27.93 -7.96
CA LEU A 72 -5.68 28.47 -7.70
C LEU A 72 -5.79 28.81 -6.22
N SER A 73 -5.28 29.98 -5.88
CA SER A 73 -5.67 30.73 -4.68
C SER A 73 -6.36 32.03 -5.09
N ALA A 74 -7.39 32.43 -4.31
CA ALA A 74 -8.36 33.52 -4.52
C ALA A 74 -9.55 33.13 -5.43
N SER A 75 -10.82 33.38 -5.11
CA SER A 75 -11.47 34.18 -4.05
C SER A 75 -12.91 33.69 -3.90
N ALA A 76 -13.38 33.51 -2.66
CA ALA A 76 -14.79 33.43 -2.36
C ALA A 76 -15.33 34.86 -2.22
N ASP A 77 -16.25 35.26 -3.11
CA ASP A 77 -17.20 36.33 -2.85
C ASP A 77 -18.48 36.13 -3.67
N ALA A 78 -19.60 36.50 -3.06
CA ALA A 78 -20.96 36.17 -3.41
C ALA A 78 -21.48 36.83 -4.71
N LEU A 79 -22.40 36.16 -5.41
CA LEU A 79 -23.50 36.86 -6.09
C LEU A 79 -24.75 35.99 -6.23
N VAL A 80 -25.88 36.66 -6.05
CA VAL A 80 -27.27 36.21 -6.04
C VAL A 80 -27.83 36.10 -7.48
N ILE A 81 -28.82 35.22 -7.61
CA ILE A 81 -29.76 34.90 -8.71
C ILE A 81 -30.30 36.15 -9.46
N ASP A 82 -30.36 36.16 -10.81
CA ASP A 82 -31.61 35.99 -11.59
C ASP A 82 -31.44 35.98 -13.13
N ASP A 83 -32.28 35.13 -13.74
CA ASP A 83 -32.92 35.05 -15.07
C ASP A 83 -32.29 35.43 -16.45
N ALA A 84 -32.75 34.61 -17.42
CA ALA A 84 -33.01 34.85 -18.86
C ALA A 84 -31.98 34.47 -19.96
N VAL A 85 -32.39 33.44 -20.70
CA VAL A 85 -32.09 33.03 -22.11
C VAL A 85 -32.74 34.10 -23.05
N PRO A 86 -32.24 34.44 -24.29
CA PRO A 86 -32.12 33.48 -25.40
C PRO A 86 -31.06 33.68 -26.52
N GLU A 87 -30.88 32.56 -27.24
CA GLU A 87 -30.54 32.32 -28.65
C GLU A 87 -29.55 33.24 -29.40
N THR A 88 -28.54 32.63 -30.06
CA THR A 88 -28.50 32.47 -31.54
C THR A 88 -27.31 31.63 -32.00
N ALA A 89 -27.45 31.11 -33.23
CA ALA A 89 -26.68 30.09 -33.95
C ALA A 89 -25.27 30.51 -34.39
N GLU A 90 -24.42 29.50 -34.69
CA GLU A 90 -23.66 29.29 -35.95
C GLU A 90 -22.74 28.06 -35.76
N ASP A 91 -22.96 26.99 -36.53
CA ASP A 91 -22.23 26.62 -37.76
C ASP A 91 -20.84 26.00 -37.47
N HIS A 92 -20.76 24.66 -37.47
CA HIS A 92 -19.49 23.95 -37.61
C HIS A 92 -19.64 22.69 -38.47
N GLN A 93 -18.75 22.64 -39.45
CA GLN A 93 -18.68 21.75 -40.59
C GLN A 93 -18.18 20.34 -40.21
N ASP A 94 -18.76 19.35 -40.89
CA ASP A 94 -18.29 17.97 -40.95
C ASP A 94 -16.91 17.88 -41.62
N VAL A 95 -15.98 17.15 -41.00
CA VAL A 95 -14.73 16.71 -41.64
C VAL A 95 -14.61 15.20 -41.50
N ASP A 96 -14.81 14.51 -42.61
CA ASP A 96 -14.51 13.10 -42.83
C ASP A 96 -13.02 12.81 -42.61
N VAL A 97 -12.72 11.80 -41.78
CA VAL A 97 -11.38 11.20 -41.71
C VAL A 97 -11.48 9.72 -42.03
N ALA A 98 -10.95 9.37 -43.20
CA ALA A 98 -10.85 8.01 -43.71
C ALA A 98 -9.85 7.17 -42.91
N ALA A 99 -10.20 5.90 -42.70
CA ALA A 99 -9.32 4.86 -42.16
C ALA A 99 -8.48 4.21 -43.27
N PRO A 100 -7.25 3.73 -42.99
CA PRO A 100 -6.54 2.84 -43.90
C PRO A 100 -6.62 1.37 -43.44
N GLU A 101 -6.71 0.52 -44.46
CA GLU A 101 -6.89 -0.93 -44.46
C GLU A 101 -5.60 -1.72 -44.17
N ASP A 102 -5.82 -2.91 -43.62
CA ASP A 102 -5.13 -4.20 -43.74
C ASP A 102 -3.69 -4.30 -44.29
N ALA A 103 -2.84 -4.99 -43.51
CA ALA A 103 -1.72 -5.76 -44.05
C ALA A 103 -1.59 -7.11 -43.33
N ALA A 104 -1.92 -8.18 -44.04
CA ALA A 104 -1.71 -9.57 -43.67
C ALA A 104 -0.24 -9.98 -43.86
N LEU A 105 0.31 -10.80 -42.96
CA LEU A 105 1.53 -11.57 -43.22
C LEU A 105 1.35 -13.04 -42.83
N SER A 106 1.67 -13.87 -43.82
CA SER A 106 1.57 -15.32 -43.95
C SER A 106 2.61 -16.05 -43.10
N GLY A 107 2.19 -17.11 -42.41
CA GLY A 107 3.06 -18.04 -41.70
C GLY A 107 3.78 -19.02 -42.63
N SER A 108 4.90 -19.57 -42.13
CA SER A 108 5.55 -20.76 -42.69
C SER A 108 5.89 -21.72 -41.54
N ASP A 109 5.52 -22.98 -41.75
CA ASP A 109 5.64 -24.10 -40.81
C ASP A 109 7.07 -24.62 -40.69
N VAL A 110 7.49 -24.93 -39.45
CA VAL A 110 8.61 -25.85 -39.18
C VAL A 110 8.14 -26.82 -38.08
N SER A 111 8.02 -28.09 -38.43
CA SER A 111 7.67 -29.18 -37.53
C SER A 111 8.91 -29.91 -37.02
N VAL A 112 8.97 -30.16 -35.72
CA VAL A 112 9.92 -31.09 -35.10
C VAL A 112 9.17 -31.96 -34.08
N SER A 113 9.32 -33.27 -34.20
CA SER A 113 8.66 -34.30 -33.40
C SER A 113 9.46 -34.69 -32.16
N VAL A 114 8.79 -35.02 -31.05
CA VAL A 114 9.37 -35.64 -29.84
C VAL A 114 8.42 -36.74 -29.34
N PRO A 115 8.91 -37.87 -28.77
CA PRO A 115 8.16 -39.11 -28.67
C PRO A 115 7.35 -39.28 -27.36
N ASP A 116 6.30 -40.10 -27.47
CA ASP A 116 5.34 -40.45 -26.42
C ASP A 116 5.92 -41.37 -25.33
N GLY A 117 5.45 -41.14 -24.10
CA GLY A 117 5.31 -42.20 -23.10
C GLY A 117 5.54 -41.74 -21.67
N PHE A 118 4.46 -41.52 -20.91
CA PHE A 118 4.33 -41.94 -19.50
C PHE A 118 2.89 -41.67 -19.01
N THR A 119 2.18 -42.71 -18.59
CA THR A 119 0.91 -42.60 -17.86
C THR A 119 1.06 -43.28 -16.50
N PRO A 120 0.69 -42.64 -15.37
CA PRO A 120 0.57 -43.34 -14.11
C PRO A 120 -0.87 -43.83 -13.93
N SER A 121 -1.06 -45.14 -14.06
CA SER A 121 -2.14 -45.87 -13.40
C SER A 121 -1.59 -46.50 -12.11
N ASP A 122 -2.50 -46.71 -11.15
CA ASP A 122 -2.40 -47.62 -10.01
C ASP A 122 -1.79 -47.10 -8.71
N ALA A 123 -2.67 -46.54 -7.86
CA ALA A 123 -2.55 -46.63 -6.41
C ALA A 123 -3.95 -46.83 -5.80
N VAL A 124 -4.33 -48.10 -5.61
CA VAL A 124 -5.49 -48.52 -4.83
C VAL A 124 -5.03 -48.72 -3.38
N PHE A 125 -5.66 -48.01 -2.45
CA PHE A 125 -5.53 -48.28 -1.00
C PHE A 125 -6.84 -48.89 -0.47
N PRO A 126 -6.77 -49.92 0.39
CA PRO A 126 -7.96 -50.51 1.00
C PRO A 126 -8.49 -49.59 2.11
N VAL A 127 -9.81 -49.45 2.15
CA VAL A 127 -10.56 -48.76 3.20
C VAL A 127 -11.24 -49.84 4.03
N ASP A 128 -10.84 -49.98 5.29
CA ASP A 128 -11.58 -50.77 6.27
C ASP A 128 -11.53 -50.08 7.64
N ALA A 129 -12.62 -50.30 8.37
CA ALA A 129 -12.86 -50.14 9.80
C ALA A 129 -13.41 -48.79 10.30
N GLU A 130 -14.72 -48.87 10.54
CA GLU A 130 -15.55 -48.12 11.48
C GLU A 130 -14.81 -47.57 12.71
N ALA A 131 -14.89 -46.25 12.88
CA ALA A 131 -14.69 -45.58 14.15
C ALA A 131 -16.02 -44.95 14.58
N GLY A 132 -16.59 -45.45 15.66
CA GLY A 132 -17.81 -44.92 16.27
C GLY A 132 -17.63 -43.45 16.65
N ALA A 133 -18.52 -42.61 16.13
CA ALA A 133 -18.64 -41.22 16.51
C ALA A 133 -19.18 -41.13 17.94
N VAL A 134 -18.28 -40.86 18.88
CA VAL A 134 -18.65 -40.27 20.17
C VAL A 134 -18.60 -38.76 19.96
N ASP A 135 -19.78 -38.15 19.79
CA ASP A 135 -19.99 -36.69 19.86
C ASP A 135 -19.79 -36.23 21.31
N ALA A 136 -18.54 -36.28 21.78
CA ALA A 136 -18.12 -35.51 22.93
C ALA A 136 -17.76 -34.12 22.40
N GLU A 137 -18.74 -33.23 22.40
CA GLU A 137 -18.57 -31.80 22.22
C GLU A 137 -17.66 -31.31 23.36
N LEU A 138 -16.34 -31.42 23.13
CA LEU A 138 -15.32 -30.84 23.98
C LEU A 138 -15.52 -29.33 23.89
N ASP A 139 -16.10 -28.78 24.94
CA ASP A 139 -16.26 -27.34 25.18
C ASP A 139 -14.86 -26.74 25.38
N VAL A 140 -14.12 -26.58 24.27
CA VAL A 140 -12.81 -25.94 24.26
C VAL A 140 -13.10 -24.46 24.51
N PRO A 141 -12.58 -23.87 25.60
CA PRO A 141 -12.82 -22.48 25.90
C PRO A 141 -12.40 -21.63 24.71
N VAL A 142 -13.33 -20.81 24.21
CA VAL A 142 -13.06 -19.84 23.15
C VAL A 142 -12.01 -18.87 23.70
N VAL A 143 -10.75 -19.10 23.34
CA VAL A 143 -9.64 -18.21 23.71
C VAL A 143 -9.90 -16.88 23.00
N GLN A 144 -10.20 -15.84 23.78
CA GLN A 144 -10.39 -14.52 23.20
C GLN A 144 -9.10 -14.09 22.49
N PRO A 145 -9.20 -13.54 21.26
CA PRO A 145 -8.03 -13.07 20.55
C PRO A 145 -7.34 -11.96 21.35
N PRO A 146 -6.01 -11.85 21.26
CA PRO A 146 -5.27 -10.86 22.00
C PRO A 146 -5.69 -9.44 21.59
N SER A 147 -5.85 -8.56 22.58
CA SER A 147 -6.22 -7.16 22.38
C SER A 147 -5.37 -6.22 23.25
N THR A 148 -5.49 -4.90 23.03
CA THR A 148 -4.71 -3.90 23.77
C THR A 148 -5.25 -3.59 25.17
N GLY A 149 -6.48 -4.00 25.49
CA GLY A 149 -7.14 -3.73 26.78
C GLY A 149 -7.65 -2.30 26.94
N GLY A 150 -7.87 -1.58 25.83
CA GLY A 150 -8.34 -0.19 25.83
C GLY A 150 -9.74 -0.02 26.42
N SER A 151 -10.09 1.19 26.86
CA SER A 151 -11.33 1.46 27.61
C SER A 151 -12.61 1.59 26.77
N GLY A 152 -12.54 1.42 25.44
CA GLY A 152 -13.68 1.60 24.52
C GLY A 152 -13.97 3.07 24.18
N GLY A 153 -13.04 3.73 23.50
CA GLY A 153 -13.13 5.14 23.12
C GLY A 153 -14.38 5.50 22.32
N SER A 154 -14.71 6.80 22.29
CA SER A 154 -15.90 7.32 21.61
C SER A 154 -15.86 7.10 20.10
N SER A 155 -17.04 6.94 19.48
CA SER A 155 -17.21 6.96 18.03
C SER A 155 -17.07 8.38 17.45
N GLY A 156 -16.86 8.46 16.13
CA GLY A 156 -16.76 9.72 15.39
C GLY A 156 -15.36 9.97 14.81
N VAL A 157 -15.09 11.23 14.46
CA VAL A 157 -13.81 11.66 13.90
C VAL A 157 -13.05 12.45 14.96
N SER A 158 -11.78 12.11 15.17
CA SER A 158 -10.92 12.85 16.09
C SER A 158 -9.49 12.94 15.58
N ASP A 159 -8.83 14.04 15.92
CA ASP A 159 -7.39 14.22 15.72
C ASP A 159 -6.65 13.98 17.04
N GLY A 160 -5.38 13.59 16.95
CA GLY A 160 -4.55 13.39 18.12
C GLY A 160 -3.07 13.27 17.76
N TYR A 161 -2.28 12.91 18.77
CA TYR A 161 -0.83 12.78 18.65
C TYR A 161 -0.35 11.51 19.34
N CYS A 162 0.58 10.80 18.70
CA CYS A 162 1.43 9.76 19.30
C CYS A 162 2.84 10.33 19.44
N GLY A 163 3.17 10.87 20.60
CA GLY A 163 4.37 11.69 20.76
C GLY A 163 4.32 12.90 19.80
N LEU A 164 5.24 12.95 18.83
CA LEU A 164 5.28 14.02 17.82
C LEU A 164 4.51 13.69 16.53
N ARG A 165 3.86 12.52 16.42
CA ARG A 165 3.16 12.09 15.20
C ARG A 165 1.69 12.50 15.26
N PRO A 166 1.23 13.53 14.53
CA PRO A 166 -0.19 13.79 14.42
C PRO A 166 -0.89 12.67 13.66
N TYR A 167 -2.15 12.44 13.98
CA TYR A 167 -2.99 11.45 13.32
C TYR A 167 -4.45 11.91 13.28
N ARG A 168 -5.24 11.30 12.39
CA ARG A 168 -6.70 11.33 12.39
C ARG A 168 -7.27 9.93 12.55
N VAL A 169 -8.31 9.77 13.36
CA VAL A 169 -9.05 8.52 13.56
C VAL A 169 -10.51 8.70 13.16
N PHE A 170 -11.04 7.73 12.42
CA PHE A 170 -12.47 7.51 12.22
C PHE A 170 -12.86 6.27 13.01
N ALA A 171 -13.62 6.46 14.09
CA ALA A 171 -14.04 5.40 14.99
C ALA A 171 -15.52 5.04 14.77
N PRO A 172 -15.86 3.77 14.50
CA PRO A 172 -17.25 3.34 14.46
C PRO A 172 -17.84 3.27 15.87
N ALA A 173 -19.17 3.22 15.97
CA ALA A 173 -19.83 2.84 17.21
C ALA A 173 -19.70 1.32 17.39
N LYS A 174 -18.80 0.90 18.29
CA LYS A 174 -18.57 -0.51 18.59
C LYS A 174 -18.02 -0.69 19.99
N ASP A 175 -18.56 -1.67 20.70
CA ASP A 175 -18.06 -2.11 22.01
C ASP A 175 -17.03 -3.24 21.85
N GLY A 176 -16.09 -3.31 22.79
CA GLY A 176 -15.08 -4.37 22.88
C GLY A 176 -13.97 -4.31 21.82
N PRO A 177 -13.23 -5.43 21.63
CA PRO A 177 -12.09 -5.47 20.74
C PRO A 177 -12.41 -5.08 19.28
N ILE A 178 -11.66 -4.12 18.74
CA ILE A 178 -11.88 -3.51 17.43
C ILE A 178 -10.70 -3.77 16.46
N PRO A 179 -10.94 -4.27 15.23
CA PRO A 179 -9.96 -4.26 14.15
C PRO A 179 -9.45 -2.84 13.84
N VAL A 180 -8.28 -2.74 13.22
CA VAL A 180 -7.74 -1.44 12.81
C VAL A 180 -7.24 -1.47 11.38
N VAL A 181 -7.53 -0.40 10.64
CA VAL A 181 -7.00 -0.10 9.31
C VAL A 181 -6.07 1.10 9.44
N ILE A 182 -4.79 0.90 9.17
CA ILE A 182 -3.78 1.97 9.11
C ILE A 182 -3.69 2.44 7.66
N ALA A 183 -3.87 3.73 7.39
CA ALA A 183 -3.85 4.29 6.05
C ALA A 183 -2.78 5.37 5.90
N THR A 184 -1.78 5.12 5.05
CA THR A 184 -0.63 6.02 4.86
C THR A 184 -0.68 6.77 3.53
N HIS A 185 -0.48 8.09 3.60
CA HIS A 185 -0.54 8.99 2.46
C HIS A 185 0.70 8.88 1.54
N GLY A 186 0.60 9.42 0.33
CA GLY A 186 1.71 9.47 -0.64
C GLY A 186 2.73 10.58 -0.36
N LEU A 187 3.85 10.56 -1.09
CA LEU A 187 4.89 11.59 -0.99
C LEU A 187 4.31 13.00 -1.19
N GLY A 188 4.67 13.92 -0.30
CA GLY A 188 4.27 15.34 -0.39
C GLY A 188 2.85 15.64 0.06
N ASP A 189 2.04 14.63 0.39
CA ASP A 189 0.72 14.80 1.00
C ASP A 189 0.83 14.92 2.54
N THR A 190 -0.30 15.18 3.19
CA THR A 190 -0.41 15.19 4.66
C THR A 190 -1.46 14.18 5.13
N TYR A 191 -1.35 13.73 6.38
CA TYR A 191 -2.36 12.86 6.98
C TYR A 191 -3.77 13.47 6.91
N LEU A 192 -3.87 14.80 7.07
CA LEU A 192 -5.14 15.50 7.12
C LEU A 192 -5.80 15.56 5.73
N ASN A 193 -5.04 15.94 4.70
CA ASN A 193 -5.52 15.96 3.32
C ASN A 193 -5.91 14.57 2.86
N PHE A 194 -5.07 13.56 3.12
CA PHE A 194 -5.37 12.18 2.75
C PHE A 194 -6.62 11.66 3.46
N ALA A 195 -6.75 11.92 4.77
CA ALA A 195 -7.96 11.55 5.52
C ALA A 195 -9.23 12.23 4.98
N ASN A 196 -9.15 13.51 4.57
CA ASN A 196 -10.28 14.22 3.97
C ASN A 196 -10.66 13.60 2.62
N THR A 197 -9.69 13.29 1.77
CA THR A 197 -9.90 12.59 0.49
C THR A 197 -10.54 11.22 0.71
N MET A 198 -10.02 10.43 1.66
CA MET A 198 -10.59 9.14 2.05
C MET A 198 -12.03 9.26 2.54
N ASN A 199 -12.35 10.30 3.31
CA ASN A 199 -13.70 10.57 3.79
C ASN A 199 -14.69 10.81 2.65
N VAL A 200 -14.32 11.63 1.66
CA VAL A 200 -15.16 11.90 0.48
C VAL A 200 -15.42 10.63 -0.34
N ILE A 201 -14.42 9.75 -0.45
CA ILE A 201 -14.50 8.51 -1.24
C ILE A 201 -15.28 7.39 -0.50
N GLY A 202 -15.48 7.51 0.82
CA GLY A 202 -16.26 6.56 1.61
C GLY A 202 -15.45 5.48 2.33
N TRP A 203 -14.14 5.66 2.49
CA TRP A 203 -13.31 4.74 3.28
C TRP A 203 -13.71 4.63 4.76
N PRO A 204 -14.06 5.72 5.47
CA PRO A 204 -14.57 5.61 6.84
C PRO A 204 -15.83 4.74 6.96
N ASN A 205 -16.75 4.84 5.98
CA ASN A 205 -17.96 4.02 5.95
C ASN A 205 -17.62 2.55 5.70
N ALA A 206 -16.66 2.26 4.83
CA ALA A 206 -16.19 0.90 4.59
C ALA A 206 -15.51 0.29 5.82
N ALA A 207 -14.68 1.05 6.53
CA ALA A 207 -14.07 0.61 7.80
C ALA A 207 -15.14 0.38 8.88
N ALA A 208 -16.11 1.28 9.00
CA ALA A 208 -17.22 1.12 9.93
C ALA A 208 -18.08 -0.11 9.63
N ALA A 209 -18.26 -0.47 8.35
CA ALA A 209 -19.02 -1.65 7.93
C ALA A 209 -18.39 -2.98 8.37
N ILE A 210 -17.06 -3.04 8.52
CA ILE A 210 -16.36 -4.18 9.15
C ILE A 210 -16.11 -3.95 10.65
N GLY A 211 -16.67 -2.89 11.21
CA GLY A 211 -16.51 -2.48 12.60
C GLY A 211 -15.05 -2.27 12.98
N ALA A 212 -14.27 -1.59 12.12
CA ALA A 212 -12.85 -1.29 12.32
C ALA A 212 -12.60 0.21 12.55
N LEU A 213 -11.55 0.54 13.30
CA LEU A 213 -10.97 1.88 13.30
C LEU A 213 -10.28 2.14 11.97
N LEU A 214 -10.41 3.35 11.43
CA LEU A 214 -9.52 3.83 10.36
C LEU A 214 -8.60 4.91 10.92
N VAL A 215 -7.29 4.66 10.89
CA VAL A 215 -6.27 5.56 11.41
C VAL A 215 -5.41 6.07 10.26
N VAL A 216 -5.29 7.40 10.15
CA VAL A 216 -4.45 8.08 9.17
C VAL A 216 -3.34 8.84 9.90
N PRO A 217 -2.16 8.24 10.10
CA PRO A 217 -1.03 8.91 10.74
C PRO A 217 -0.27 9.82 9.75
N ALA A 218 0.40 10.84 10.26
CA ALA A 218 1.45 11.55 9.52
C ALA A 218 2.73 10.72 9.48
N HIS A 219 3.63 11.02 8.53
CA HIS A 219 5.01 10.54 8.53
C HIS A 219 5.85 11.29 9.58
N GLN A 220 7.02 10.74 9.96
CA GLN A 220 8.01 11.45 10.79
C GLN A 220 9.40 11.49 10.17
N ASN A 221 9.49 11.31 8.86
CA ASN A 221 10.77 11.40 8.17
C ASN A 221 11.28 12.86 8.17
N PRO A 222 12.42 13.14 8.82
CA PRO A 222 12.93 14.50 8.94
C PRO A 222 13.60 15.01 7.67
N VAL A 223 13.89 14.13 6.71
CA VAL A 223 14.62 14.48 5.47
C VAL A 223 13.71 14.56 4.25
N ARG A 224 12.49 13.99 4.31
CA ARG A 224 11.55 13.98 3.18
C ARG A 224 10.11 13.85 3.70
N PRO A 225 9.11 14.49 3.06
CA PRO A 225 7.70 14.32 3.45
C PRO A 225 7.12 12.95 3.03
N SER A 226 7.66 11.89 3.62
CA SER A 226 7.59 10.47 3.17
C SER A 226 7.58 9.51 4.35
N PHE A 227 6.95 8.33 4.21
CA PHE A 227 7.14 7.22 5.15
C PHE A 227 8.37 6.34 4.84
N VAL A 228 8.82 6.33 3.58
CA VAL A 228 9.96 5.51 3.14
C VAL A 228 11.25 6.28 3.34
N TYR A 229 12.32 5.60 3.75
CA TYR A 229 13.67 6.18 3.82
C TYR A 229 14.51 5.64 2.66
N LEU A 230 15.28 6.53 2.04
CA LEU A 230 16.17 6.19 0.93
C LEU A 230 17.60 6.59 1.28
N LYS A 231 18.55 5.81 0.77
CA LYS A 231 19.97 6.14 0.80
C LYS A 231 20.29 7.19 -0.27
N PRO A 232 21.50 7.78 -0.27
CA PRO A 232 21.91 8.77 -1.29
C PRO A 232 21.86 8.25 -2.73
N ASP A 233 21.92 6.93 -2.94
CA ASP A 233 21.80 6.29 -4.25
C ASP A 233 20.35 5.98 -4.65
N ASN A 234 19.37 6.51 -3.90
CA ASN A 234 17.93 6.25 -4.03
C ASN A 234 17.50 4.80 -3.78
N SER A 235 18.39 3.93 -3.28
CA SER A 235 17.99 2.60 -2.83
C SER A 235 17.26 2.67 -1.47
N LEU A 236 16.45 1.65 -1.19
CA LEU A 236 15.73 1.54 0.07
C LEU A 236 16.70 1.50 1.26
N ASP A 237 16.52 2.43 2.20
CA ASP A 237 17.12 2.35 3.53
C ASP A 237 16.21 1.54 4.44
N TRP A 238 16.37 0.22 4.37
CA TRP A 238 15.51 -0.72 5.10
C TRP A 238 15.54 -0.52 6.62
N PRO A 239 16.70 -0.38 7.29
CA PRO A 239 16.73 -0.14 8.74
C PRO A 239 15.89 1.07 9.18
N ASN A 240 16.04 2.21 8.50
CA ASN A 240 15.28 3.42 8.85
C ASN A 240 13.79 3.31 8.46
N THR A 241 13.49 2.71 7.30
CA THR A 241 12.09 2.45 6.90
C THR A 241 11.41 1.49 7.87
N LYS A 242 12.13 0.47 8.36
CA LYS A 242 11.61 -0.48 9.35
C LYS A 242 11.39 0.17 10.71
N ALA A 243 12.27 1.07 11.14
CA ALA A 243 12.06 1.86 12.35
C ALA A 243 10.81 2.75 12.23
N GLU A 244 10.59 3.38 11.07
CA GLU A 244 9.37 4.16 10.80
C GLU A 244 8.12 3.26 10.83
N LEU A 245 8.16 2.07 10.21
CA LEU A 245 7.09 1.07 10.27
C LEU A 245 6.72 0.68 11.70
N ASP A 246 7.73 0.37 12.52
CA ASP A 246 7.53 0.02 13.93
C ASP A 246 6.94 1.21 14.71
N SER A 247 7.40 2.44 14.44
CA SER A 247 6.90 3.64 15.13
C SER A 247 5.44 3.95 14.79
N VAL A 248 5.02 3.74 13.54
CA VAL A 248 3.61 3.89 13.15
C VAL A 248 2.76 2.81 13.81
N LEU A 249 3.22 1.56 13.80
CA LEU A 249 2.49 0.48 14.45
C LEU A 249 2.39 0.70 15.96
N ASP A 250 3.46 1.15 16.62
CA ASP A 250 3.46 1.44 18.06
C ASP A 250 2.56 2.64 18.41
N CYS A 251 2.52 3.69 17.58
CA CYS A 251 1.52 4.75 17.70
C CYS A 251 0.09 4.18 17.74
N VAL A 252 -0.22 3.26 16.84
CA VAL A 252 -1.55 2.65 16.75
C VAL A 252 -1.82 1.71 17.92
N LEU A 253 -0.95 0.74 18.17
CA LEU A 253 -1.21 -0.31 19.16
C LEU A 253 -1.03 0.16 20.60
N SER A 254 -0.11 1.10 20.85
CA SER A 254 0.16 1.58 22.21
C SER A 254 -0.64 2.83 22.54
N THR A 255 -0.53 3.90 21.73
CA THR A 255 -1.18 5.19 22.07
C THR A 255 -2.68 5.17 21.76
N ILE A 256 -3.05 4.76 20.55
CA ILE A 256 -4.46 4.65 20.15
C ILE A 256 -5.10 3.44 20.85
N GLY A 257 -4.36 2.34 21.00
CA GLY A 257 -4.79 1.14 21.72
C GLY A 257 -5.09 1.32 23.21
N GLN A 258 -4.60 2.38 23.86
CA GLN A 258 -5.02 2.75 25.22
C GLN A 258 -6.45 3.30 25.25
N LYS A 259 -6.87 3.97 24.18
CA LYS A 259 -8.20 4.58 24.07
C LYS A 259 -9.22 3.58 23.53
N TRP A 260 -8.85 2.79 22.53
CA TRP A 260 -9.71 1.77 21.93
C TRP A 260 -9.07 0.40 22.08
N ASP A 261 -9.85 -0.62 22.41
CA ASP A 261 -9.35 -1.98 22.60
C ASP A 261 -9.03 -2.64 21.24
N ILE A 262 -7.81 -2.54 20.72
CA ILE A 262 -7.49 -2.99 19.36
C ILE A 262 -7.26 -4.50 19.32
N ARG A 263 -7.88 -5.19 18.37
CA ARG A 263 -7.63 -6.59 18.03
C ARG A 263 -6.29 -6.74 17.32
N LEU A 264 -5.33 -7.41 17.96
CA LEU A 264 -3.97 -7.57 17.43
C LEU A 264 -3.90 -8.54 16.24
N ASP A 265 -4.89 -9.43 16.11
CA ASP A 265 -5.03 -10.37 15.01
C ASP A 265 -5.72 -9.77 13.76
N GLN A 266 -6.19 -8.51 13.83
CA GLN A 266 -6.97 -7.85 12.79
C GLN A 266 -6.41 -6.44 12.47
N VAL A 267 -5.09 -6.35 12.31
CA VAL A 267 -4.41 -5.14 11.84
C VAL A 267 -4.27 -5.19 10.33
N LEU A 268 -4.91 -4.25 9.64
CA LEU A 268 -4.85 -4.06 8.20
C LEU A 268 -4.06 -2.80 7.87
N TRP A 269 -3.34 -2.79 6.76
CA TRP A 269 -2.56 -1.62 6.33
C TRP A 269 -2.81 -1.29 4.86
N MET A 270 -3.15 -0.04 4.58
CA MET A 270 -3.28 0.45 3.21
C MET A 270 -2.49 1.73 3.01
N GLY A 271 -2.31 2.10 1.76
CA GLY A 271 -1.76 3.42 1.45
C GLY A 271 -1.84 3.72 -0.03
N PHE A 272 -1.43 4.92 -0.38
CA PHE A 272 -1.35 5.39 -1.77
C PHE A 272 0.09 5.79 -2.13
N SER A 273 0.54 5.48 -3.35
CA SER A 273 1.85 5.87 -3.87
C SER A 273 3.01 5.41 -2.96
N GLU A 274 3.85 6.30 -2.46
CA GLU A 274 4.89 5.97 -1.48
C GLU A 274 4.31 5.38 -0.19
N GLY A 275 3.13 5.83 0.26
CA GLY A 275 2.39 5.24 1.36
C GLY A 275 1.90 3.82 1.08
N ALA A 276 1.62 3.48 -0.18
CA ALA A 276 1.31 2.11 -0.60
C ALA A 276 2.56 1.22 -0.60
N SER A 277 3.69 1.76 -1.03
CA SER A 277 5.00 1.09 -0.94
C SER A 277 5.39 0.82 0.52
N PHE A 278 5.06 1.75 1.42
CA PHE A 278 5.23 1.57 2.86
C PHE A 278 4.31 0.48 3.42
N ALA A 279 3.03 0.43 3.02
CA ALA A 279 2.10 -0.64 3.40
C ALA A 279 2.56 -2.02 2.88
N ASP A 280 3.08 -2.09 1.64
CA ASP A 280 3.69 -3.31 1.08
C ASP A 280 4.87 -3.81 1.94
N LEU A 281 5.78 -2.90 2.28
CA LEU A 281 6.89 -3.19 3.20
C LEU A 281 6.41 -3.55 4.61
N ALA A 282 5.30 -3.00 5.08
CA ALA A 282 4.71 -3.33 6.38
C ALA A 282 4.28 -4.79 6.43
N GLY A 283 3.52 -5.24 5.42
CA GLY A 283 3.09 -6.63 5.30
C GLY A 283 4.30 -7.58 5.27
N TRP A 284 5.37 -7.19 4.58
CA TRP A 284 6.56 -8.03 4.43
C TRP A 284 7.49 -8.03 5.65
N GLY A 285 7.63 -6.89 6.32
CA GLY A 285 8.60 -6.69 7.39
C GLY A 285 8.07 -6.81 8.81
N LEU A 286 6.76 -6.64 9.03
CA LEU A 286 6.11 -6.74 10.34
C LEU A 286 5.42 -8.10 10.51
N ASN A 287 6.14 -9.15 10.11
CA ASN A 287 5.69 -10.52 10.10
C ASN A 287 4.85 -10.92 11.34
N GLY A 288 3.64 -11.45 11.09
CA GLY A 288 2.71 -11.90 12.12
C GLY A 288 1.95 -10.78 12.84
N LYS A 289 2.23 -9.51 12.54
CA LYS A 289 1.49 -8.36 13.11
C LYS A 289 0.47 -7.77 12.16
N ILE A 290 0.59 -8.02 10.85
CA ILE A 290 -0.29 -7.48 9.81
C ILE A 290 -1.07 -8.62 9.18
N LYS A 291 -2.40 -8.58 9.28
CA LYS A 291 -3.30 -9.59 8.69
C LYS A 291 -3.42 -9.39 7.17
N GLY A 292 -3.46 -8.15 6.71
CA GLY A 292 -3.58 -7.86 5.30
C GLY A 292 -3.18 -6.45 4.90
N ILE A 293 -2.84 -6.29 3.62
CA ILE A 293 -2.42 -5.04 3.02
C ILE A 293 -3.21 -4.67 1.77
N ALA A 294 -3.45 -3.38 1.56
CA ALA A 294 -3.99 -2.84 0.30
C ALA A 294 -3.14 -1.69 -0.26
N PRO A 295 -2.10 -2.00 -1.06
CA PRO A 295 -1.32 -0.99 -1.77
C PRO A 295 -2.10 -0.41 -2.97
N TYR A 296 -2.32 0.91 -2.98
CA TYR A 296 -2.85 1.66 -4.13
C TYR A 296 -1.73 2.39 -4.86
N ALA A 297 -1.46 2.03 -6.12
CA ALA A 297 -0.43 2.64 -6.94
C ALA A 297 0.96 2.68 -6.28
N GLY A 298 1.35 1.62 -5.58
CA GLY A 298 2.69 1.48 -5.04
C GLY A 298 3.02 0.04 -4.68
N GLY A 299 4.30 -0.22 -4.46
CA GLY A 299 4.84 -1.54 -4.19
C GLY A 299 6.36 -1.56 -4.36
N VAL A 300 7.03 -2.39 -3.58
CA VAL A 300 8.48 -2.54 -3.57
C VAL A 300 8.85 -3.92 -4.06
N GLY A 301 9.51 -3.99 -5.22
CA GLY A 301 10.08 -5.24 -5.73
C GLY A 301 11.37 -5.63 -4.97
N GLY A 302 11.90 -6.80 -5.32
CA GLY A 302 13.18 -7.29 -4.79
C GLY A 302 13.17 -7.69 -3.30
N LYS A 303 12.00 -7.98 -2.72
CA LYS A 303 11.91 -8.43 -1.32
C LYS A 303 12.44 -9.88 -1.21
N THR A 304 13.43 -10.11 -0.35
CA THR A 304 14.17 -11.40 -0.28
C THR A 304 14.03 -12.16 1.04
N PHE A 305 13.44 -11.55 2.06
CA PHE A 305 13.27 -12.19 3.36
C PHE A 305 11.97 -13.02 3.38
N PRO A 306 11.95 -14.23 3.97
CA PRO A 306 10.73 -15.03 4.03
C PRO A 306 9.70 -14.42 4.99
N ILE A 307 8.41 -14.53 4.65
CA ILE A 307 7.31 -14.23 5.58
C ILE A 307 6.69 -15.56 6.01
N PRO A 308 6.87 -16.00 7.27
CA PRO A 308 6.32 -17.26 7.74
C PRO A 308 4.80 -17.22 7.98
N ASN A 309 4.19 -16.05 8.12
CA ASN A 309 2.75 -15.92 8.35
C ASN A 309 2.03 -15.45 7.07
N PRO A 310 0.90 -16.07 6.70
CA PRO A 310 0.07 -15.58 5.60
C PRO A 310 -0.35 -14.13 5.83
N VAL A 311 -0.26 -13.33 4.76
CA VAL A 311 -0.73 -11.94 4.70
C VAL A 311 -1.64 -11.85 3.49
N ARG A 312 -2.86 -11.35 3.66
CA ARG A 312 -3.77 -11.10 2.54
C ARG A 312 -3.36 -9.83 1.80
N VAL A 313 -3.21 -9.89 0.48
CA VAL A 313 -2.66 -8.79 -0.33
C VAL A 313 -3.64 -8.34 -1.41
N TYR A 314 -4.08 -7.08 -1.39
CA TYR A 314 -5.00 -6.52 -2.39
C TYR A 314 -4.36 -5.34 -3.11
N TYR A 315 -3.83 -5.54 -4.31
CA TYR A 315 -3.25 -4.44 -5.10
C TYR A 315 -4.30 -3.72 -5.94
N VAL A 316 -4.22 -2.39 -5.99
CA VAL A 316 -4.97 -1.58 -6.95
C VAL A 316 -4.01 -0.65 -7.66
N CYS A 317 -3.96 -0.69 -8.98
CA CYS A 317 -3.09 0.20 -9.75
C CYS A 317 -3.74 0.56 -11.08
N GLY A 318 -3.47 1.76 -11.55
CA GLY A 318 -3.92 2.23 -12.83
C GLY A 318 -3.04 1.68 -13.96
N THR A 319 -3.64 1.29 -15.08
CA THR A 319 -2.88 0.78 -16.23
C THR A 319 -2.05 1.85 -16.95
N THR A 320 -2.37 3.13 -16.75
CA THR A 320 -1.58 4.26 -17.27
C THR A 320 -0.70 4.91 -16.20
N ASP A 321 -0.62 4.31 -15.01
CA ASP A 321 0.30 4.72 -13.96
C ASP A 321 1.76 4.46 -14.40
N TYR A 322 2.65 5.44 -14.22
CA TYR A 322 4.06 5.31 -14.57
C TYR A 322 4.75 4.16 -13.78
N GLY A 323 4.24 3.84 -12.59
CA GLY A 323 4.70 2.75 -11.75
C GLY A 323 4.07 1.40 -12.05
N PHE A 324 3.18 1.27 -13.04
CA PHE A 324 2.39 0.04 -13.24
C PHE A 324 3.26 -1.23 -13.33
N GLN A 325 4.32 -1.21 -14.15
CA GLN A 325 5.20 -2.37 -14.34
C GLN A 325 5.91 -2.79 -13.03
N PRO A 326 6.66 -1.90 -12.33
CA PRO A 326 7.28 -2.30 -11.06
C PRO A 326 6.27 -2.67 -9.97
N ILE A 327 5.07 -2.06 -9.93
CA ILE A 327 4.01 -2.40 -8.98
C ILE A 327 3.46 -3.81 -9.25
N SER A 328 3.20 -4.13 -10.51
CA SER A 328 2.78 -5.48 -10.92
C SER A 328 3.84 -6.53 -10.56
N ALA A 329 5.12 -6.22 -10.78
CA ALA A 329 6.22 -7.09 -10.37
C ALA A 329 6.25 -7.30 -8.84
N ALA A 330 6.04 -6.25 -8.04
CA ALA A 330 5.94 -6.37 -6.58
C ALA A 330 4.76 -7.26 -6.14
N PHE A 331 3.61 -7.14 -6.80
CA PHE A 331 2.47 -8.04 -6.57
C PHE A 331 2.79 -9.51 -6.89
N GLN A 332 3.48 -9.78 -8.00
CA GLN A 332 3.87 -11.15 -8.36
C GLN A 332 4.79 -11.80 -7.33
N GLN A 333 5.56 -11.01 -6.56
CA GLN A 333 6.36 -11.55 -5.46
C GLN A 333 5.48 -12.14 -4.35
N TRP A 334 4.35 -11.51 -4.03
CA TRP A 334 3.38 -12.04 -3.05
C TRP A 334 2.72 -13.33 -3.53
N VAL A 335 2.31 -13.36 -4.81
CA VAL A 335 1.74 -14.56 -5.44
C VAL A 335 2.75 -15.71 -5.41
N THR A 336 3.99 -15.45 -5.80
CA THR A 336 5.07 -16.46 -5.84
C THR A 336 5.41 -16.97 -4.44
N ALA A 337 5.32 -16.10 -3.42
CA ALA A 337 5.51 -16.47 -2.03
C ALA A 337 4.31 -17.21 -1.41
N GLY A 338 3.24 -17.46 -2.18
CA GLY A 338 2.09 -18.26 -1.73
C GLY A 338 1.10 -17.50 -0.83
N HIS A 339 1.16 -16.17 -0.82
CA HIS A 339 0.22 -15.35 -0.04
C HIS A 339 -1.14 -15.25 -0.72
N PRO A 340 -2.26 -15.26 0.02
CA PRO A 340 -3.57 -14.95 -0.55
C PRO A 340 -3.53 -13.57 -1.19
N SER A 341 -3.74 -13.51 -2.50
CA SER A 341 -3.45 -12.31 -3.30
C SER A 341 -4.58 -12.00 -4.28
N GLN A 342 -5.00 -10.73 -4.34
CA GLN A 342 -5.90 -10.18 -5.35
C GLN A 342 -5.31 -8.89 -5.92
N ASN A 343 -5.65 -8.59 -7.17
CA ASN A 343 -5.33 -7.31 -7.79
C ASN A 343 -6.51 -6.78 -8.61
N VAL A 344 -6.56 -5.47 -8.78
CA VAL A 344 -7.38 -4.80 -9.79
C VAL A 344 -6.51 -3.78 -10.54
N TRP A 345 -6.40 -3.98 -11.85
CA TRP A 345 -5.75 -3.05 -12.77
C TRP A 345 -6.81 -2.18 -13.43
N VAL A 346 -6.88 -0.90 -13.04
CA VAL A 346 -7.93 0.02 -13.49
C VAL A 346 -7.56 0.58 -14.86
N SER A 347 -8.35 0.24 -15.88
CA SER A 347 -8.08 0.62 -17.27
C SER A 347 -8.12 2.15 -17.45
N GLY A 348 -7.10 2.74 -18.09
CA GLY A 348 -7.05 4.16 -18.43
C GLY A 348 -6.78 5.12 -17.25
N VAL A 349 -6.74 4.63 -16.01
CA VAL A 349 -6.46 5.45 -14.82
C VAL A 349 -4.95 5.53 -14.58
N GLY A 350 -4.48 6.73 -14.26
CA GLY A 350 -3.09 7.02 -13.91
C GLY A 350 -2.83 7.00 -12.41
N HIS A 351 -1.89 7.82 -11.95
CA HIS A 351 -1.42 7.87 -10.57
C HIS A 351 -2.32 8.73 -9.65
N THR A 352 -3.60 8.34 -9.51
CA THR A 352 -4.60 9.14 -8.77
C THR A 352 -5.44 8.30 -7.83
N PHE A 353 -5.29 8.49 -6.51
CA PHE A 353 -6.02 7.72 -5.50
C PHE A 353 -7.55 7.75 -5.64
N SER A 354 -8.12 8.94 -5.92
CA SER A 354 -9.56 9.12 -6.04
C SER A 354 -10.16 8.41 -7.25
N GLN A 355 -9.46 8.39 -8.38
CA GLN A 355 -9.89 7.65 -9.57
C GLN A 355 -9.73 6.14 -9.36
N LEU A 356 -8.62 5.69 -8.76
CA LEU A 356 -8.42 4.27 -8.45
C LEU A 356 -9.50 3.73 -7.51
N SER A 357 -9.91 4.53 -6.52
CA SER A 357 -10.95 4.13 -5.57
C SER A 357 -12.37 4.22 -6.13
N SER A 358 -12.65 5.15 -7.05
CA SER A 358 -13.99 5.34 -7.61
C SER A 358 -14.27 4.50 -8.85
N GLN A 359 -13.25 4.16 -9.64
CA GLN A 359 -13.35 3.35 -10.86
C GLN A 359 -12.85 1.91 -10.66
N GLY A 360 -12.11 1.66 -9.58
CA GLY A 360 -11.67 0.33 -9.18
C GLY A 360 -12.66 -0.36 -8.23
N PRO A 361 -12.19 -1.28 -7.37
CA PRO A 361 -13.06 -1.95 -6.41
C PRO A 361 -13.54 -0.94 -5.35
N PRO A 362 -14.80 -1.01 -4.90
CA PRO A 362 -15.28 -0.14 -3.84
C PRO A 362 -14.51 -0.44 -2.53
N PRO A 363 -14.23 0.58 -1.69
CA PRO A 363 -13.48 0.40 -0.44
C PRO A 363 -13.99 -0.74 0.46
N SER A 364 -15.31 -0.95 0.50
CA SER A 364 -15.93 -2.03 1.27
C SER A 364 -15.52 -3.43 0.80
N ALA A 365 -15.44 -3.65 -0.51
CA ALA A 365 -15.03 -4.94 -1.06
C ALA A 365 -13.57 -5.27 -0.72
N VAL A 366 -12.70 -4.26 -0.77
CA VAL A 366 -11.27 -4.41 -0.41
C VAL A 366 -11.12 -4.76 1.07
N LEU A 367 -11.77 -4.00 1.96
CA LEU A 367 -11.68 -4.26 3.40
C LEU A 367 -12.33 -5.58 3.81
N GLN A 368 -13.46 -5.96 3.22
CA GLN A 368 -14.08 -7.27 3.47
C GLN A 368 -13.17 -8.42 3.04
N TRP A 369 -12.51 -8.30 1.90
CA TRP A 369 -11.58 -9.33 1.43
C TRP A 369 -10.35 -9.47 2.34
N LEU A 370 -9.80 -8.34 2.81
CA LEU A 370 -8.68 -8.32 3.74
C LEU A 370 -9.05 -8.85 5.13
N ALA A 371 -10.27 -8.58 5.59
CA ALA A 371 -10.75 -8.99 6.90
C ALA A 371 -11.22 -10.44 6.96
N ALA A 372 -11.38 -11.13 5.82
CA ALA A 372 -11.80 -12.53 5.78
C ALA A 372 -10.83 -13.44 6.57
N ASP A 373 -11.38 -14.44 7.26
CA ASP A 373 -10.61 -15.41 8.06
C ASP A 373 -9.98 -16.52 7.20
#